data_AF-A0A2W7ULL8-F1
#
_entry.id   AF-A0A2W7ULL8-F1
#
_cell.length_a   1.000
_cell.length_b   1.000
_cell.length_c   1.000
_cell.angle_alpha   90.00
_cell.angle_beta   90.00
_cell.angle_gamma   90.00
#
_symmetry.space_group_name_H-M   'P 1'
#
loop_
_entity.id
_entity.type
_entity.pdbx_description
1 polymer ?
#
loop_
_entity_poly.entity_id
_entity_poly.type
_entity_poly.pdbx_seq_one_letter_code
_entity_poly.pdbx_strand_id
1 'polypeptide(L)'
;MTNNDIFKKLRVALMLRDDQIVEILELVDFRITKSELGAFFRDEKHENYMECGDQVLRNFLNGLVIHLRGTKENPKNPNDVLAKHKAQIPAKESDSKRAEFKPKAKDEERARGDQAPGKSSTVKKPAKKQYPKGNSKTPVVEKVKYNFGKNKKS
;
A
#
# COMPACT_ATOMS: atom_id res chain seq x y z
N MET A 1 1.83 -7.81 -19.24
CA MET A 1 2.11 -6.40 -18.93
C MET A 1 1.04 -5.59 -19.62
N THR A 2 0.16 -4.97 -18.85
CA THR A 2 -0.95 -4.16 -19.35
C THR A 2 -0.53 -2.70 -19.53
N ASN A 3 -1.34 -1.90 -20.20
CA ASN A 3 -1.11 -0.45 -20.31
C ASN A 3 -1.10 0.24 -18.94
N ASN A 4 -1.96 -0.21 -18.02
CA ASN A 4 -1.96 0.25 -16.63
C ASN A 4 -0.61 -0.02 -15.95
N ASP A 5 -0.01 -1.20 -16.16
CA ASP A 5 1.32 -1.52 -15.63
C ASP A 5 2.39 -0.58 -16.18
N ILE A 6 2.37 -0.32 -17.50
CA ILE A 6 3.33 0.57 -18.16
C ILE A 6 3.18 1.97 -17.59
N PHE A 7 1.94 2.47 -17.50
CA PHE A 7 1.67 3.82 -17.03
C PHE A 7 2.09 3.97 -15.55
N LYS A 8 1.77 2.98 -14.71
CA LYS A 8 2.19 2.94 -13.30
C LYS A 8 3.72 2.92 -13.17
N LYS A 9 4.42 2.13 -13.99
CA LYS A 9 5.90 2.10 -14.02
C LYS A 9 6.50 3.43 -14.44
N LEU A 10 5.97 4.08 -15.48
CA LEU A 10 6.46 5.37 -15.95
C LEU A 10 6.28 6.47 -14.91
N ARG A 11 5.13 6.50 -14.24
CA ARG A 11 4.88 7.41 -13.12
C ARG A 11 5.95 7.27 -12.04
N VAL A 12 6.24 6.03 -11.62
CA VAL A 12 7.22 5.77 -10.55
C VAL A 12 8.64 6.05 -11.01
N ALA A 13 9.02 5.63 -12.22
CA ALA A 13 10.37 5.80 -12.76
C ALA A 13 10.75 7.28 -12.93
N LEU A 14 9.80 8.12 -13.34
CA LEU A 14 10.00 9.56 -13.50
C LEU A 14 9.62 10.37 -12.26
N MET A 15 9.24 9.68 -11.17
CA MET A 15 8.82 10.27 -9.89
C MET A 15 7.75 11.36 -10.06
N LEU A 16 6.76 11.09 -10.92
CA LEU A 16 5.70 12.03 -11.25
C LEU A 16 4.56 11.99 -10.22
N ARG A 17 4.07 13.17 -9.85
CA ARG A 17 2.82 13.35 -9.09
C ARG A 17 1.62 13.34 -10.02
N ASP A 18 0.45 13.02 -9.48
CA ASP A 18 -0.80 13.00 -10.26
C ASP A 18 -1.09 14.35 -10.92
N ASP A 19 -0.84 15.44 -10.19
CA ASP A 19 -0.98 16.81 -10.68
C ASP A 19 -0.12 17.08 -11.92
N GLN A 20 1.13 16.61 -11.90
CA GLN A 20 2.06 16.76 -13.01
C GLN A 20 1.65 15.92 -14.22
N ILE A 21 1.07 14.73 -13.99
CA ILE A 21 0.58 13.89 -15.08
C ILE A 21 -0.61 14.55 -15.78
N VAL A 22 -1.50 15.21 -15.01
CA VAL A 22 -2.59 16.01 -15.58
C VAL A 22 -2.01 17.15 -16.43
N GLU A 23 -1.07 17.93 -15.90
CA GLU A 23 -0.40 19.02 -16.65
C GLU A 23 0.25 18.51 -17.96
N ILE A 24 0.92 17.34 -17.91
CA ILE A 24 1.57 16.74 -19.09
C ILE A 24 0.54 16.34 -20.16
N LEU A 25 -0.61 15.81 -19.76
CA LEU A 25 -1.67 15.42 -20.68
C LEU A 25 -2.38 16.63 -21.30
N GLU A 26 -2.49 17.71 -20.55
CA GLU A 26 -3.03 18.98 -21.06
C GLU A 26 -2.18 19.58 -22.19
N LEU A 27 -0.87 19.32 -22.24
CA LEU A 27 0.00 19.77 -23.33
C LEU A 27 -0.36 19.17 -24.71
N VAL A 28 -1.09 18.05 -24.71
CA VAL A 28 -1.55 17.35 -25.93
C VAL A 28 -3.08 17.47 -26.06
N ASP A 29 -3.66 18.50 -25.43
CA ASP A 29 -5.10 18.76 -25.39
C ASP A 29 -5.94 17.59 -24.86
N PHE A 30 -5.33 16.70 -24.07
CA PHE A 30 -6.02 15.59 -23.43
C PHE A 30 -6.40 15.96 -22.00
N ARG A 31 -7.68 16.28 -21.79
CA ARG A 31 -8.21 16.64 -20.48
C ARG A 31 -8.55 15.38 -19.69
N ILE A 32 -7.94 15.23 -18.51
CA ILE A 32 -8.26 14.17 -17.57
C ILE A 32 -8.31 14.73 -16.16
N THR A 33 -9.22 14.21 -15.33
CA THR A 33 -9.31 14.58 -13.93
C THR A 33 -8.41 13.70 -13.06
N LYS A 34 -8.03 14.21 -11.88
CA LYS A 34 -7.24 13.43 -10.90
C LYS A 34 -7.96 12.15 -10.46
N SER A 35 -9.29 12.17 -10.42
CA SER A 35 -10.12 11.02 -10.04
C SER A 35 -10.03 9.89 -11.06
N GLU A 36 -10.12 10.21 -12.35
CA GLU A 36 -9.96 9.26 -13.45
C GLU A 36 -8.54 8.71 -13.51
N LEU A 37 -7.55 9.58 -13.31
CA LEU A 37 -6.16 9.15 -13.24
C LEU A 37 -5.93 8.15 -12.09
N GLY A 38 -6.54 8.40 -10.93
CA GLY A 38 -6.54 7.47 -9.81
C GLY A 38 -7.19 6.14 -10.12
N ALA A 39 -8.20 6.09 -11.00
CA ALA A 39 -8.86 4.84 -11.41
C ALA A 39 -7.91 3.92 -12.21
N PHE A 40 -7.04 4.48 -13.06
CA PHE A 40 -6.05 3.69 -13.82
C PHE A 40 -4.99 3.03 -12.95
N PHE A 41 -4.68 3.59 -11.79
CA PHE A 41 -3.62 3.07 -10.92
C PHE A 41 -4.12 2.10 -9.85
N ARG A 42 -5.44 1.90 -9.73
CA ARG A 42 -6.04 0.92 -8.81
C ARG A 42 -5.72 -0.50 -9.24
N ASP A 43 -5.96 -1.43 -8.33
CA ASP A 43 -5.88 -2.85 -8.62
C ASP A 43 -7.09 -3.29 -9.44
N GLU A 44 -6.91 -4.29 -10.31
CA GLU A 44 -7.94 -4.80 -11.23
C GLU A 44 -9.22 -5.28 -10.53
N LYS A 45 -9.14 -5.62 -9.23
CA LYS A 45 -10.28 -6.09 -8.42
C LYS A 45 -11.06 -4.97 -7.75
N HIS A 46 -10.62 -3.72 -7.87
CA HIS A 46 -11.28 -2.59 -7.21
C HIS A 46 -12.49 -2.12 -8.01
N GLU A 47 -13.57 -1.73 -7.33
CA GLU A 47 -14.84 -1.33 -7.97
C GLU A 47 -14.70 -0.16 -8.98
N ASN A 48 -13.78 0.77 -8.74
CA ASN A 48 -13.53 1.90 -9.63
C ASN A 48 -12.23 1.72 -10.42
N TYR A 49 -11.78 0.49 -10.62
CA TYR A 49 -10.68 0.21 -11.53
C TYR A 49 -11.11 0.54 -12.96
N MET A 50 -10.23 1.21 -13.70
CA MET A 50 -10.45 1.49 -15.11
C MET A 50 -9.23 1.02 -15.90
N GLU A 51 -9.47 0.34 -17.03
CA GLU A 51 -8.41 -0.05 -17.94
C GLU A 51 -7.87 1.18 -18.69
N CYS A 52 -6.55 1.30 -18.77
CA CYS A 52 -5.87 2.36 -19.50
C CYS A 52 -5.84 2.00 -20.99
N GLY A 53 -6.62 2.71 -21.79
CA GLY A 53 -6.62 2.53 -23.23
C GLY A 53 -5.31 3.00 -23.89
N ASP A 54 -5.00 2.43 -25.05
CA ASP A 54 -3.85 2.82 -25.88
C ASP A 54 -3.83 4.33 -26.19
N GLN A 55 -4.99 4.94 -26.35
CA GLN A 55 -5.12 6.37 -26.63
C GLN A 55 -4.56 7.24 -25.49
N VAL A 56 -4.85 6.87 -24.24
CA VAL A 56 -4.36 7.60 -23.06
C VAL A 56 -2.85 7.46 -22.97
N LEU A 57 -2.35 6.22 -23.11
CA LEU A 57 -0.91 5.96 -23.02
C LEU A 57 -0.14 6.67 -24.15
N ARG A 58 -0.66 6.66 -25.37
CA ARG A 58 -0.07 7.39 -26.52
C ARG A 58 0.00 8.89 -26.27
N ASN A 59 -1.09 9.49 -25.83
CA ASN A 59 -1.14 10.92 -25.54
C ASN A 59 -0.20 11.29 -24.39
N PHE A 60 -0.13 10.46 -23.34
CA PHE A 60 0.81 10.65 -22.25
C PHE A 60 2.27 10.62 -22.73
N LEU A 61 2.65 9.64 -23.56
CA LEU A 61 4.00 9.54 -24.11
C LEU A 61 4.36 10.74 -24.99
N ASN A 62 3.43 11.21 -25.83
CA ASN A 62 3.61 12.43 -26.61
C ASN A 62 3.78 13.67 -25.70
N GLY A 63 2.99 13.76 -24.63
CA GLY A 63 3.10 14.82 -23.63
C GLY A 63 4.45 14.78 -22.92
N LEU A 64 4.97 13.59 -22.60
CA LEU A 64 6.31 13.44 -22.01
C LEU A 64 7.42 13.94 -22.93
N VAL A 65 7.29 13.75 -24.25
CA VAL A 65 8.27 14.28 -25.20
C VAL A 65 8.29 15.81 -25.13
N ILE A 66 7.12 16.45 -25.14
CA ILE A 66 7.02 17.92 -25.04
C ILE A 66 7.52 18.41 -23.68
N HIS A 67 7.19 17.72 -22.58
CA HIS A 67 7.57 18.13 -21.23
C HIS A 67 9.08 18.01 -20.97
N LEU A 68 9.69 16.89 -21.39
CA LEU A 68 11.09 16.59 -21.11
C LEU A 68 12.06 17.14 -22.16
N ARG A 69 11.70 17.07 -23.44
CA ARG A 69 12.56 17.50 -24.57
C ARG A 69 12.21 18.88 -25.11
N GLY A 70 11.04 19.42 -24.76
CA GLY A 70 10.55 20.68 -25.31
C GLY A 70 9.93 20.53 -26.70
N THR A 71 9.36 21.63 -27.20
CA THR A 71 8.91 21.72 -28.60
C THR A 71 10.11 21.96 -29.51
N LYS A 72 9.94 21.74 -30.82
CA LYS A 72 11.00 22.00 -31.82
C LYS A 72 11.57 23.43 -31.71
N GLU A 73 10.72 24.38 -31.35
CA GLU A 73 11.06 25.80 -31.21
C GLU A 73 11.72 26.14 -29.87
N ASN A 74 11.56 25.30 -28.84
CA ASN A 74 12.15 25.53 -27.52
C ASN A 74 12.64 24.21 -26.89
N PRO A 75 13.85 23.75 -27.26
CA PRO A 75 14.40 22.51 -26.75
C PRO A 75 14.71 22.62 -25.26
N LYS A 76 14.32 21.59 -24.51
CA LYS A 76 14.51 21.48 -23.06
C LYS A 76 15.39 20.27 -22.76
N ASN A 77 16.28 20.43 -21.78
CA ASN A 77 17.09 19.31 -21.32
C ASN A 77 16.28 18.44 -20.35
N PRO A 78 16.18 17.12 -20.59
CA PRO A 78 15.37 16.24 -19.75
C PRO A 78 15.90 16.13 -18.31
N ASN A 79 17.23 16.19 -18.14
CA ASN A 79 17.86 16.10 -16.82
C ASN A 79 17.44 17.26 -15.90
N ASP A 80 17.31 18.47 -16.43
CA ASP A 80 16.93 19.65 -15.65
C ASP A 80 15.47 19.58 -15.18
N VAL A 81 14.59 19.03 -16.03
CA VAL A 81 13.18 18.83 -15.69
C VAL A 81 13.02 17.77 -14.60
N LEU A 82 13.74 16.65 -14.71
CA LEU A 82 13.71 15.58 -13.71
C LEU A 82 14.31 16.02 -12.37
N ALA A 83 15.36 16.84 -12.38
CA ALA A 83 15.93 17.42 -11.16
C ALA A 83 14.91 18.29 -10.41
N LYS A 84 14.13 19.10 -11.14
CA LYS A 84 13.05 19.92 -10.55
C LYS A 84 11.96 19.06 -9.90
N HIS A 85 11.60 17.94 -10.53
CA HIS A 85 10.59 17.03 -9.97
C HIS A 85 11.08 16.39 -8.67
N LYS A 86 12.34 15.94 -8.63
CA LYS A 86 12.96 15.40 -7.42
C LYS A 86 12.99 16.42 -6.28
N ALA A 87 13.28 17.69 -6.58
CA ALA A 87 13.30 18.76 -5.58
C ALA A 87 11.90 19.08 -5.02
N GLN A 88 10.83 18.85 -5.78
CA GLN A 88 9.44 19.09 -5.32
C GLN A 88 8.89 17.97 -4.42
N ILE A 89 9.55 16.82 -4.36
CA ILE A 89 9.19 15.77 -3.41
C ILE A 89 9.74 16.24 -2.07
N PRO A 90 8.90 16.56 -1.07
CA PRO A 90 9.42 16.84 0.25
C PRO A 90 10.19 15.60 0.68
N ALA A 91 11.50 15.75 0.89
CA ALA A 91 12.26 14.74 1.58
C ALA A 91 11.56 14.58 2.92
N LYS A 92 10.78 13.51 3.08
CA LYS A 92 10.55 12.96 4.41
C LYS A 92 11.95 12.58 4.86
N GLU A 93 12.62 13.51 5.53
CA GLU A 93 13.62 13.16 6.51
C GLU A 93 12.93 12.09 7.34
N SER A 94 13.42 10.85 7.19
CA SER A 94 13.05 9.80 8.10
C SER A 94 13.45 10.30 9.46
N ASP A 95 12.47 10.84 10.19
CA ASP A 95 12.62 11.22 11.58
C ASP A 95 13.03 9.94 12.31
N SER A 96 14.34 9.79 12.49
CA SER A 96 14.97 8.76 13.31
C SER A 96 14.62 8.96 14.79
N LYS A 97 13.78 9.95 15.11
CA LYS A 97 13.10 10.13 16.38
C LYS A 97 11.67 9.57 16.39
N ARG A 98 11.41 8.39 15.84
CA ARG A 98 10.33 7.58 16.42
C ARG A 98 10.86 7.04 17.73
N ALA A 99 10.57 7.74 18.83
CA ALA A 99 10.88 7.28 20.17
C ALA A 99 10.44 5.81 20.31
N GLU A 100 11.40 4.93 20.59
CA GLU A 100 11.15 3.53 20.84
C GLU A 100 10.06 3.43 21.90
N PHE A 101 8.93 2.80 21.54
CA PHE A 101 7.90 2.46 22.51
C PHE A 101 8.49 1.40 23.43
N LYS A 102 9.14 1.82 24.52
CA LYS A 102 9.50 0.93 25.62
C LYS A 102 8.20 0.52 26.30
N PRO A 103 7.77 -0.76 26.25
CA PRO A 103 6.64 -1.19 27.05
C PRO A 103 6.99 -0.92 28.52
N LYS A 104 6.20 -0.07 29.19
CA LYS A 104 6.33 0.11 30.64
C LYS A 104 6.14 -1.25 31.30
N ALA A 105 7.02 -1.57 32.24
CA ALA A 105 6.88 -2.74 33.09
C ALA A 105 5.47 -2.78 33.68
N LYS A 106 4.87 -3.96 33.62
CA LYS A 106 3.58 -4.27 34.24
C LYS A 106 3.71 -3.95 35.74
N ASP A 107 3.06 -2.89 36.21
CA ASP A 107 3.03 -2.55 37.63
C ASP A 107 2.59 -3.80 38.43
N GLU A 108 3.50 -4.34 39.26
CA GLU A 108 3.28 -5.51 40.12
C GLU A 108 2.35 -5.20 41.31
N GLU A 109 1.88 -3.96 41.46
CA GLU A 109 1.08 -3.54 42.60
C GLU A 109 -0.41 -3.36 42.26
N ARG A 110 -1.09 -4.48 42.00
CA ARG A 110 -2.50 -4.63 42.37
C ARG A 110 -2.72 -5.97 43.04
N ALA A 111 -2.10 -6.16 44.20
CA ALA A 111 -2.63 -7.01 45.24
C ALA A 111 -3.99 -6.44 45.69
N ARG A 112 -5.06 -6.70 44.94
CA ARG A 112 -6.42 -6.51 45.44
C ARG A 112 -6.78 -7.77 46.21
N GLY A 113 -6.65 -7.64 47.52
CA GLY A 113 -6.87 -8.70 48.50
C GLY A 113 -8.25 -9.34 48.42
N ASP A 114 -8.29 -10.54 48.98
CA ASP A 114 -9.48 -11.29 49.33
C ASP A 114 -10.52 -10.40 50.03
N GLN A 115 -11.62 -10.13 49.33
CA GLN A 115 -12.89 -9.83 49.97
C GLN A 115 -13.99 -10.61 49.26
N ALA A 116 -14.59 -11.54 50.01
CA ALA A 116 -15.71 -12.35 49.58
C ALA A 116 -16.91 -11.44 49.22
N PRO A 117 -17.66 -11.71 48.13
CA PRO A 117 -18.78 -10.86 47.75
C PRO A 117 -19.97 -11.07 48.69
N GLY A 118 -20.31 -10.02 49.45
CA GLY A 118 -21.57 -9.90 50.19
C GLY A 118 -22.78 -9.81 49.24
N LYS A 119 -23.89 -10.45 49.64
CA LYS A 119 -25.16 -10.49 48.90
C LYS A 119 -25.92 -9.16 49.03
N SER A 120 -26.30 -8.52 47.92
CA SER A 120 -27.55 -7.73 47.77
C SER A 120 -27.68 -7.20 46.32
N SER A 121 -28.65 -7.74 45.58
CA SER A 121 -29.90 -7.10 45.10
C SER A 121 -29.79 -6.09 43.92
N THR A 122 -30.24 -6.57 42.76
CA THR A 122 -30.91 -5.85 41.65
C THR A 122 -30.16 -4.77 40.85
N VAL A 123 -29.56 -5.17 39.72
CA VAL A 123 -29.55 -4.38 38.46
C VAL A 123 -29.58 -5.34 37.25
N LYS A 124 -30.54 -5.14 36.33
CA LYS A 124 -30.74 -5.92 35.09
C LYS A 124 -29.56 -5.73 34.13
N LYS A 125 -28.99 -6.83 33.62
CA LYS A 125 -27.96 -6.87 32.57
C LYS A 125 -28.62 -6.98 31.18
N PRO A 126 -28.16 -6.23 30.15
CA PRO A 126 -28.67 -6.39 28.79
C PRO A 126 -28.18 -7.71 28.17
N ALA A 127 -29.05 -8.37 27.40
CA ALA A 127 -28.83 -9.70 26.84
C ALA A 127 -27.67 -9.71 25.80
N LYS A 128 -26.71 -10.63 25.98
CA LYS A 128 -25.70 -10.95 24.96
C LYS A 128 -26.26 -12.00 24.00
N LYS A 129 -26.36 -11.68 22.71
CA LYS A 129 -26.60 -12.63 21.61
C LYS A 129 -25.56 -13.76 21.64
N GLN A 130 -26.01 -15.01 21.66
CA GLN A 130 -25.18 -16.20 21.48
C GLN A 130 -24.91 -16.41 19.99
N TYR A 131 -23.64 -16.64 19.62
CA TYR A 131 -23.26 -17.17 18.32
C TYR A 131 -22.97 -18.67 18.46
N PRO A 132 -23.39 -19.53 17.50
CA PRO A 132 -23.15 -20.96 17.57
C PRO A 132 -21.65 -21.28 17.46
N LYS A 133 -21.18 -22.19 18.31
CA LYS A 133 -19.78 -22.67 18.34
C LYS A 133 -19.48 -23.48 17.07
N GLY A 134 -18.56 -22.97 16.24
CA GLY A 134 -17.97 -23.70 15.12
C GLY A 134 -17.02 -24.80 15.58
N ASN A 135 -17.07 -25.92 14.87
CA ASN A 135 -16.39 -27.19 15.13
C ASN A 135 -14.86 -27.06 15.16
N SER A 136 -14.21 -27.64 16.17
CA SER A 136 -12.74 -27.67 16.32
C SER A 136 -12.09 -28.52 15.23
N LYS A 137 -11.40 -27.88 14.27
CA LYS A 137 -10.42 -28.59 13.42
C LYS A 137 -9.14 -28.78 14.23
N THR A 138 -8.77 -30.03 14.47
CA THR A 138 -7.51 -30.44 15.09
C THR A 138 -6.31 -30.03 14.24
N PRO A 139 -5.21 -29.53 14.84
CA PRO A 139 -3.98 -29.25 14.12
C PRO A 139 -3.29 -30.57 13.73
N VAL A 140 -3.00 -30.75 12.43
CA VAL A 140 -2.15 -31.83 11.92
C VAL A 140 -0.70 -31.45 12.20
N VAL A 141 -0.17 -31.90 13.33
CA VAL A 141 1.24 -31.72 13.69
C VAL A 141 2.01 -33.00 13.39
N GLU A 142 3.03 -32.84 12.55
CA GLU A 142 4.25 -33.65 12.39
C GLU A 142 4.17 -35.17 12.64
N LYS A 143 4.19 -35.92 11.55
CA LYS A 143 4.84 -37.24 11.49
C LYS A 143 5.90 -37.23 10.40
N VAL A 144 6.97 -36.46 10.61
CA VAL A 144 8.20 -36.59 9.82
C VAL A 144 9.05 -37.68 10.46
N LYS A 145 9.04 -38.88 9.88
CA LYS A 145 9.98 -39.97 10.25
C LYS A 145 11.20 -39.88 9.34
N TYR A 146 12.36 -39.55 9.92
CA TYR A 146 13.66 -39.61 9.26
C TYR A 146 14.21 -41.05 9.33
N ASN A 147 14.46 -41.68 8.18
CA ASN A 147 15.22 -42.94 8.11
C ASN A 147 16.69 -42.62 7.81
N PHE A 148 17.52 -42.62 8.85
CA PHE A 148 18.98 -42.55 8.73
C PHE A 148 19.50 -43.84 8.10
N GLY A 149 20.05 -43.75 6.89
CA GLY A 149 20.76 -44.85 6.24
C GLY A 149 22.16 -45.06 6.84
N LYS A 150 22.48 -46.31 7.19
CA LYS A 150 23.86 -46.86 7.22
C LYS A 150 23.86 -48.34 6.85
N ASN A 151 24.34 -48.61 5.63
CA ASN A 151 25.31 -49.63 5.20
C ASN A 151 25.36 -50.99 5.94
N LYS A 152 25.24 -52.12 5.23
CA LYS A 152 26.36 -52.89 4.59
C LYS A 152 25.90 -54.31 4.20
N LYS A 153 26.33 -54.73 3.02
CA LYS A 153 26.83 -56.06 2.58
C LYS A 153 26.22 -57.32 3.23
N SER A 154 25.73 -58.24 2.41
CA SER A 154 26.54 -59.35 1.89
C SER A 154 25.89 -60.02 0.70
#